data_AF-A0A8H6M768-F1
#
_entry.id   AF-A0A8H6M768-F1
#
_cell.length_a   1.000
_cell.length_b   1.000
_cell.length_c   1.000
_cell.angle_alpha   90.00
_cell.angle_beta   90.00
_cell.angle_gamma   90.00
#
_symmetry.space_group_name_H-M   'P 1'
#
loop_
_entity.id
_entity.type
_entity.pdbx_description
1 polymer ?
#
loop_
_entity_poly.entity_id
_entity_poly.type
_entity_poly.pdbx_seq_one_letter_code
_entity_poly.pdbx_strand_id
1 'polypeptide(L)'
;MAFIWLAKTRGGEVYMDIEGRGPDDSVVYLMCALLEDDVGQETFLRAITSRRTAVDFASATLQRIQKAQALPPSEDDFRLIGQLTQITDRVSQNSTMFSRAFARVGYIQPTTSAINALSLAAVNAGRSHLLKFALEVTIKLMIHIQNLDTHILKNRRQLVAGDVISVMTRIVGYLAKYGPSSHVEAAIDMIRLQAPYTTYPSIVMEFNRMKPPKIGLTEMPRESKIFPVWQAYWVSFFQRRNLYTKDDAHIMNICDNPSCIGTLQHSWISKGKCSRCHSMIYCSAACQEEDWKERHHKECSYAAENRLACKSSGTHYDLLSRLYHSKLIAALCDESFSTMNEQKPADASPSTIMTQFIDFSFPIPQVSMVPVDIDTSQWWKAYSQIELTFPQEYLLPRVTSIGRDPRLRVEGGDVRLVESEFPLGYRNVVCLTALVKRTEKGHVVLYSVPRYGHSTEEAGVHEVSL
;
A
#
# COMPACT_ATOMS: atom_id res chain seq x y z
N MET A 1 26.45 -0.56 -24.20
CA MET A 1 26.06 -0.76 -22.79
C MET A 1 25.18 -1.99 -22.53
N ALA A 2 24.08 -2.23 -23.24
CA ALA A 2 23.24 -3.43 -23.01
C ALA A 2 24.02 -4.76 -23.06
N PHE A 3 24.91 -4.95 -24.05
CA PHE A 3 25.77 -6.14 -24.13
C PHE A 3 26.75 -6.27 -22.95
N ILE A 4 27.31 -5.15 -22.49
CA ILE A 4 28.23 -5.12 -21.34
C ILE A 4 27.46 -5.47 -20.05
N TRP A 5 26.23 -4.97 -19.89
CA TRP A 5 25.38 -5.33 -18.75
C TRP A 5 25.11 -6.83 -18.68
N LEU A 6 24.98 -7.48 -19.83
CA LEU A 6 24.75 -8.92 -19.95
C LEU A 6 26.04 -9.75 -20.00
N ALA A 7 27.22 -9.12 -19.86
CA ALA A 7 28.49 -9.82 -19.88
C ALA A 7 28.54 -10.86 -18.75
N LYS A 8 29.06 -12.04 -19.09
CA LYS A 8 29.17 -13.18 -18.18
C LYS A 8 30.62 -13.64 -18.07
N THR A 9 30.99 -14.17 -16.91
CA THR A 9 32.24 -14.90 -16.72
C THR A 9 32.21 -16.22 -17.47
N ARG A 10 33.35 -16.92 -17.53
CA ARG A 10 33.41 -18.29 -18.09
C ARG A 10 32.48 -19.27 -17.36
N GLY A 11 32.13 -18.99 -16.10
CA GLY A 11 31.17 -19.78 -15.32
C GLY A 11 29.70 -19.48 -15.62
N GLY A 12 29.41 -18.56 -16.55
CA GLY A 12 28.03 -18.19 -16.93
C GLY A 12 27.34 -17.22 -15.97
N GLU A 13 28.03 -16.79 -14.92
CA GLU A 13 27.56 -15.76 -13.99
C GLU A 13 27.76 -14.36 -14.58
N VAL A 14 26.89 -13.42 -14.22
CA VAL A 14 27.07 -12.02 -14.59
C VAL A 14 28.41 -11.47 -14.09
N TYR A 15 29.16 -10.81 -14.97
CA TYR A 15 30.42 -10.16 -14.64
C TYR A 15 30.17 -8.96 -13.72
N MET A 16 30.93 -8.91 -12.64
CA MET A 16 31.10 -7.76 -11.76
C MET A 16 32.56 -7.69 -11.34
N ASP A 17 33.13 -6.49 -11.36
CA ASP A 17 34.48 -6.23 -10.88
C ASP A 17 34.42 -5.96 -9.37
N ILE A 18 34.40 -7.04 -8.60
CA ILE A 18 34.35 -7.00 -7.13
C ILE A 18 35.78 -7.03 -6.54
N GLU A 19 36.74 -7.59 -7.28
CA GLU A 19 38.10 -7.82 -6.79
C GLU A 19 39.02 -6.61 -7.03
N GLY A 20 38.76 -5.81 -8.07
CA GLY A 20 39.35 -4.50 -8.24
C GLY A 20 38.76 -3.55 -7.20
N ARG A 21 39.49 -3.28 -6.11
CA ARG A 21 39.09 -2.43 -4.97
C ARG A 21 38.92 -0.94 -5.32
N GLY A 22 38.35 -0.61 -6.46
CA GLY A 22 37.76 0.68 -6.73
C GLY A 22 36.40 0.79 -6.03
N PRO A 23 35.96 2.02 -5.69
CA PRO A 23 34.71 2.24 -4.97
C PRO A 23 33.44 1.89 -5.78
N ASP A 24 33.55 1.58 -7.08
CA ASP A 24 32.40 1.33 -7.95
C ASP A 24 32.69 0.21 -8.96
N ASP A 25 31.74 -0.73 -9.11
CA ASP A 25 31.72 -1.66 -10.24
C ASP A 25 31.60 -0.84 -11.53
N SER A 26 32.61 -0.94 -12.40
CA SER A 26 32.69 -0.10 -13.61
C SER A 26 31.47 -0.27 -14.52
N VAL A 27 30.84 -1.45 -14.55
CA VAL A 27 29.65 -1.68 -15.39
C VAL A 27 28.43 -0.99 -14.79
N VAL A 28 28.27 -1.04 -13.47
CA VAL A 28 27.20 -0.34 -12.74
C VAL A 28 27.39 1.17 -12.85
N TYR A 29 28.59 1.68 -12.59
CA TYR A 29 28.90 3.11 -12.71
C TYR A 29 28.59 3.65 -14.11
N LEU A 30 29.07 2.98 -15.17
CA LEU A 30 28.79 3.38 -16.54
C LEU A 30 27.30 3.34 -16.88
N MET A 31 26.54 2.41 -16.29
CA MET A 31 25.08 2.36 -16.49
C MET A 31 24.38 3.51 -15.75
N CYS A 32 24.78 3.84 -14.53
CA CYS A 32 24.29 5.02 -13.82
C CYS A 32 24.54 6.29 -14.63
N ALA A 33 25.79 6.53 -15.04
CA ALA A 33 26.16 7.69 -15.85
C ALA A 33 25.38 7.77 -17.17
N LEU A 34 25.14 6.63 -17.84
CA LEU A 34 24.32 6.58 -19.04
C LEU A 34 22.85 6.97 -18.78
N LEU A 35 22.29 6.59 -17.63
CA LEU A 35 20.88 6.82 -17.29
C LEU A 35 20.63 8.15 -16.57
N GLU A 36 21.68 8.88 -16.20
CA GLU A 36 21.60 10.25 -15.66
C GLU A 36 21.33 11.28 -16.76
N ASP A 37 21.77 11.01 -17.98
CA ASP A 37 21.51 11.83 -19.16
C ASP A 37 20.24 11.36 -19.89
N ASP A 38 19.30 12.27 -20.15
CA ASP A 38 18.04 11.95 -20.83
C ASP A 38 18.29 11.34 -22.23
N VAL A 39 19.30 11.83 -22.95
CA VAL A 39 19.67 11.31 -24.28
C VAL A 39 20.28 9.91 -24.16
N GLY A 40 21.16 9.69 -23.19
CA GLY A 40 21.72 8.38 -22.85
C GLY A 40 20.66 7.36 -22.46
N GLN A 41 19.70 7.77 -21.64
CA GLN A 41 18.56 6.95 -21.23
C GLN A 41 17.68 6.58 -22.43
N GLU A 42 17.28 7.56 -23.25
CA GLU A 42 16.46 7.28 -24.44
C GLU A 42 17.19 6.34 -25.41
N THR A 43 18.48 6.58 -25.64
CA THR A 43 19.33 5.73 -26.49
C THR A 43 19.39 4.29 -25.95
N PHE A 44 19.54 4.13 -24.63
CA PHE A 44 19.52 2.83 -23.98
C PHE A 44 18.19 2.10 -24.15
N LEU A 45 17.07 2.80 -23.92
CA LEU A 45 15.74 2.23 -24.06
C LEU A 45 15.44 1.82 -25.51
N ARG A 46 15.84 2.63 -26.49
CA ARG A 46 15.73 2.31 -27.93
C ARG A 46 16.59 1.12 -28.33
N ALA A 47 17.73 0.90 -27.68
CA ALA A 47 18.58 -0.27 -27.94
C ALA A 47 17.98 -1.59 -27.42
N ILE A 48 17.08 -1.52 -26.43
CA ILE A 48 16.40 -2.69 -25.87
C ILE A 48 14.98 -2.75 -26.43
N THR A 49 14.86 -3.30 -27.64
CA THR A 49 13.59 -3.36 -28.39
C THR A 49 12.73 -4.58 -28.06
N SER A 50 13.29 -5.59 -27.39
CA SER A 50 12.63 -6.87 -27.16
C SER A 50 12.31 -7.16 -25.70
N ARG A 51 11.14 -7.75 -25.45
CA ARG A 51 10.73 -8.24 -24.13
C ARG A 51 11.73 -9.23 -23.53
N ARG A 52 12.36 -10.06 -24.38
CA ARG A 52 13.37 -11.03 -23.93
C ARG A 52 14.58 -10.31 -23.35
N THR A 53 15.12 -9.33 -24.08
CA THR A 53 16.28 -8.55 -23.65
C THR A 53 15.99 -7.78 -22.35
N ALA A 54 14.78 -7.24 -22.17
CA ALA A 54 14.39 -6.59 -20.91
C ALA A 54 14.35 -7.57 -19.72
N VAL A 55 13.88 -8.81 -19.93
CA VAL A 55 13.90 -9.87 -18.90
C VAL A 55 15.32 -10.32 -18.60
N ASP A 56 16.17 -10.45 -19.61
CA ASP A 56 17.59 -10.78 -19.44
C ASP A 56 18.32 -9.67 -18.66
N PHE A 57 18.01 -8.40 -18.96
CA PHE A 57 18.53 -7.24 -18.22
C PHE A 57 18.12 -7.28 -16.75
N ALA A 58 16.81 -7.42 -16.48
CA ALA A 58 16.30 -7.50 -15.11
C ALA A 58 16.87 -8.69 -14.34
N SER A 59 17.04 -9.84 -15.00
CA SER A 59 17.67 -11.02 -14.42
C SER A 59 19.15 -10.79 -14.11
N ALA A 60 19.86 -10.06 -14.97
CA ALA A 60 21.25 -9.71 -14.74
C ALA A 60 21.40 -8.72 -13.56
N THR A 61 20.51 -7.74 -13.46
CA THR A 61 20.44 -6.82 -12.30
C THR A 61 20.24 -7.60 -11.00
N LEU A 62 19.31 -8.57 -10.98
CA LEU A 62 19.08 -9.42 -9.82
C LEU A 62 20.32 -10.25 -9.44
N GLN A 63 21.03 -10.83 -10.42
CA GLN A 63 22.28 -11.54 -10.15
C GLN A 63 23.34 -10.63 -9.54
N ARG A 64 23.43 -9.36 -9.97
CA ARG A 64 24.35 -8.39 -9.37
C ARG A 64 24.01 -8.08 -7.91
N ILE A 65 22.71 -7.91 -7.61
CA ILE A 65 22.22 -7.71 -6.24
C ILE A 65 22.58 -8.91 -5.35
N GLN A 66 22.40 -10.13 -5.85
CA GLN A 66 22.76 -11.35 -5.12
C GLN A 66 24.27 -11.48 -4.88
N LYS A 67 25.10 -11.08 -5.86
CA LYS A 67 26.56 -11.03 -5.69
C LYS A 67 26.98 -10.00 -4.65
N ALA A 68 26.41 -8.79 -4.71
CA ALA A 68 26.67 -7.74 -3.73
C ALA A 68 26.26 -8.15 -2.29
N GLN A 69 25.17 -8.92 -2.15
CA GLN A 69 24.76 -9.46 -0.84
C GLN A 69 25.81 -10.39 -0.20
N ALA A 70 26.64 -11.06 -1.00
CA ALA A 70 27.66 -11.98 -0.50
C ALA A 70 28.93 -11.26 0.00
N LEU A 71 29.02 -9.94 -0.17
CA LEU A 71 30.19 -9.14 0.22
C LEU A 71 30.14 -8.77 1.71
N PRO A 72 31.31 -8.63 2.37
CA PRO A 72 31.38 -8.11 3.74
C PRO A 72 30.82 -6.67 3.78
N PRO A 73 30.09 -6.25 4.84
CA PRO A 73 29.45 -4.94 4.85
C PRO A 73 30.45 -3.77 4.82
N SER A 74 30.40 -3.00 3.74
CA SER A 74 31.07 -1.72 3.57
C SER A 74 30.11 -0.64 3.07
N GLU A 75 30.58 0.61 3.04
CA GLU A 75 29.84 1.70 2.40
C GLU A 75 29.62 1.43 0.90
N ASP A 76 30.64 0.90 0.23
CA ASP A 76 30.61 0.64 -1.21
C ASP A 76 29.54 -0.41 -1.57
N ASP A 77 29.29 -1.41 -0.70
CA ASP A 77 28.24 -2.41 -0.95
C ASP A 77 26.83 -1.80 -0.86
N PHE A 78 26.59 -0.90 0.10
CA PHE A 78 25.33 -0.19 0.16
C PHE A 78 25.16 0.74 -1.05
N ARG A 79 26.24 1.44 -1.45
CA ARG A 79 26.24 2.30 -2.62
C ARG A 79 25.91 1.52 -3.89
N LEU A 80 26.51 0.34 -4.06
CA LEU A 80 26.26 -0.56 -5.18
C LEU A 80 24.80 -1.02 -5.25
N ILE A 81 24.21 -1.45 -4.13
CA ILE A 81 22.76 -1.79 -4.09
C ILE A 81 21.90 -0.55 -4.38
N GLY A 82 22.30 0.62 -3.89
CA GLY A 82 21.66 1.91 -4.17
C GLY A 82 21.67 2.25 -5.66
N GLN A 83 22.83 2.13 -6.32
CA GLN A 83 22.99 2.33 -7.76
C GLN A 83 22.14 1.33 -8.56
N LEU A 84 22.16 0.04 -8.19
CA LEU A 84 21.31 -0.98 -8.84
C LEU A 84 19.80 -0.68 -8.70
N THR A 85 19.40 -0.13 -7.54
CA THR A 85 18.03 0.32 -7.30
C THR A 85 17.69 1.55 -8.16
N GLN A 86 18.59 2.53 -8.25
CA GLN A 86 18.43 3.72 -9.10
C GLN A 86 18.33 3.36 -10.59
N ILE A 87 19.19 2.44 -11.07
CA ILE A 87 19.12 1.92 -12.44
C ILE A 87 17.76 1.30 -12.69
N THR A 88 17.29 0.44 -11.77
CA THR A 88 15.98 -0.23 -11.87
C THR A 88 14.84 0.78 -11.90
N ASP A 89 14.92 1.82 -11.08
CA ASP A 89 13.92 2.90 -11.02
C ASP A 89 13.86 3.68 -12.34
N ARG A 90 15.00 4.22 -12.79
CA ARG A 90 15.10 4.99 -14.02
C ARG A 90 14.55 4.25 -15.23
N VAL A 91 14.93 2.99 -15.44
CA VAL A 91 14.46 2.23 -16.61
C VAL A 91 12.99 1.82 -16.50
N SER A 92 12.47 1.60 -15.28
CA SER A 92 11.08 1.17 -15.09
C SER A 92 10.10 2.33 -15.19
N GLN A 93 10.46 3.53 -14.70
CA GLN A 93 9.65 4.75 -14.83
C GLN A 93 9.45 5.13 -16.30
N ASN A 94 10.47 4.90 -17.13
CA ASN A 94 10.45 5.29 -18.54
C ASN A 94 10.02 4.15 -19.48
N SER A 95 9.70 2.96 -18.96
CA SER A 95 9.29 1.83 -19.78
C SER A 95 8.46 0.79 -19.02
N THR A 96 7.20 0.65 -19.43
CA THR A 96 6.30 -0.41 -18.93
C THR A 96 6.82 -1.82 -19.21
N MET A 97 7.65 -1.98 -20.25
CA MET A 97 8.30 -3.26 -20.56
C MET A 97 9.30 -3.65 -19.47
N PHE A 98 10.14 -2.71 -19.02
CA PHE A 98 11.09 -2.94 -17.93
C PHE A 98 10.38 -3.14 -16.61
N SER A 99 9.40 -2.30 -16.26
CA SER A 99 8.57 -2.49 -15.06
C SER A 99 7.99 -3.91 -15.00
N ARG A 100 7.40 -4.41 -16.10
CA ARG A 100 6.89 -5.78 -16.19
C ARG A 100 7.99 -6.85 -16.12
N ALA A 101 9.16 -6.60 -16.70
CA ALA A 101 10.29 -7.52 -16.66
C ALA A 101 10.82 -7.67 -15.21
N PHE A 102 11.02 -6.55 -14.51
CA PHE A 102 11.41 -6.52 -13.11
C PHE A 102 10.37 -7.20 -12.20
N ALA A 103 9.09 -6.83 -12.33
CA ALA A 103 8.00 -7.49 -11.60
C ALA A 103 7.88 -9.00 -11.88
N ARG A 104 8.30 -9.45 -13.07
CA ARG A 104 8.34 -10.87 -13.44
C ARG A 104 9.50 -11.61 -12.77
N VAL A 105 10.70 -11.02 -12.73
CA VAL A 105 11.86 -11.64 -12.05
C VAL A 105 11.77 -11.54 -10.53
N GLY A 106 10.88 -10.69 -10.01
CA GLY A 106 10.62 -10.59 -8.57
C GLY A 106 11.75 -9.94 -7.79
N TYR A 107 12.42 -8.96 -8.37
CA TYR A 107 13.63 -8.31 -7.83
C TYR A 107 13.48 -7.69 -6.42
N ILE A 108 12.29 -7.19 -6.06
CA ILE A 108 12.08 -6.45 -4.80
C ILE A 108 12.51 -7.27 -3.58
N GLN A 109 12.05 -8.52 -3.48
CA GLN A 109 12.33 -9.35 -2.32
C GLN A 109 13.85 -9.62 -2.15
N PRO A 110 14.58 -10.06 -3.19
CA PRO A 110 16.04 -10.16 -3.15
C PRO A 110 16.75 -8.84 -2.84
N THR A 111 16.32 -7.71 -3.42
CA THR A 111 16.91 -6.40 -3.10
C THR A 111 16.76 -6.08 -1.62
N THR A 112 15.55 -6.21 -1.07
CA THR A 112 15.34 -5.99 0.36
C THR A 112 16.12 -6.97 1.22
N SER A 113 16.23 -8.23 0.81
CA SER A 113 17.00 -9.25 1.52
C SER A 113 18.50 -8.92 1.55
N ALA A 114 19.04 -8.34 0.47
CA ALA A 114 20.41 -7.85 0.42
C ALA A 114 20.62 -6.68 1.40
N ILE A 115 19.70 -5.70 1.43
CA ILE A 115 19.72 -4.59 2.40
C ILE A 115 19.63 -5.13 3.84
N ASN A 116 18.78 -6.13 4.08
CA ASN A 116 18.63 -6.81 5.37
C ASN A 116 19.94 -7.46 5.83
N ALA A 117 20.60 -8.23 4.95
CA ALA A 117 21.86 -8.88 5.23
C ALA A 117 22.98 -7.86 5.53
N LEU A 118 23.14 -6.84 4.69
CA LEU A 118 24.16 -5.80 4.87
C LEU A 118 23.94 -5.00 6.16
N SER A 119 22.69 -4.61 6.46
CA SER A 119 22.38 -3.85 7.68
C SER A 119 22.58 -4.68 8.95
N LEU A 120 22.28 -5.99 8.92
CA LEU A 120 22.57 -6.88 10.03
C LEU A 120 24.08 -7.05 10.23
N ALA A 121 24.82 -7.26 9.14
CA ALA A 121 26.27 -7.41 9.17
C ALA A 121 26.96 -6.13 9.67
N ALA A 122 26.48 -4.94 9.27
CA ALA A 122 26.98 -3.67 9.77
C ALA A 122 26.80 -3.52 11.29
N VAL A 123 25.63 -3.89 11.83
CA VAL A 123 25.39 -3.88 13.28
C VAL A 123 26.31 -4.88 14.00
N ASN A 124 26.43 -6.11 13.50
CA ASN A 124 27.28 -7.13 14.10
C ASN A 124 28.78 -6.75 14.08
N ALA A 125 29.21 -6.00 13.07
CA ALA A 125 30.58 -5.49 12.96
C ALA A 125 30.82 -4.21 13.78
N GLY A 126 29.84 -3.71 14.54
CA GLY A 126 29.95 -2.44 15.27
C GLY A 126 30.00 -1.20 14.37
N ARG A 127 29.58 -1.32 13.10
CA ARG A 127 29.57 -0.26 12.08
C ARG A 127 28.17 0.31 11.86
N SER A 128 27.43 0.58 12.94
CA SER A 128 26.03 1.05 12.86
C SER A 128 25.88 2.39 12.12
N HIS A 129 26.94 3.18 11.97
CA HIS A 129 26.94 4.39 11.14
C HIS A 129 26.63 4.12 9.66
N LEU A 130 26.82 2.89 9.17
CA LEU A 130 26.45 2.50 7.80
C LEU A 130 24.93 2.37 7.61
N LEU A 131 24.14 2.37 8.69
CA LEU A 131 22.68 2.28 8.60
C LEU A 131 22.04 3.51 7.93
N LYS A 132 22.75 4.63 7.81
CA LYS A 132 22.31 5.78 6.98
C LYS A 132 22.18 5.41 5.50
N PHE A 133 23.13 4.62 4.98
CA PHE A 133 23.06 4.16 3.60
C PHE A 133 21.95 3.12 3.42
N ALA A 134 21.72 2.27 4.43
CA ALA A 134 20.57 1.37 4.44
C ALA A 134 19.24 2.15 4.38
N LEU A 135 19.13 3.28 5.10
CA LEU A 135 17.97 4.17 5.06
C LEU A 135 17.76 4.74 3.64
N GLU A 136 18.77 5.35 3.05
CA GLU A 136 18.69 5.94 1.71
C GLU A 136 18.22 4.92 0.66
N VAL A 137 18.84 3.74 0.64
CA VAL A 137 18.50 2.67 -0.32
C VAL A 137 17.09 2.14 -0.07
N THR A 138 16.69 1.99 1.20
CA THR A 138 15.34 1.51 1.56
C THR A 138 14.27 2.50 1.11
N ILE A 139 14.47 3.80 1.35
CA ILE A 139 13.56 4.85 0.91
C ILE A 139 13.46 4.87 -0.62
N LYS A 140 14.60 4.86 -1.33
CA LYS A 140 14.63 4.81 -2.80
C LYS A 140 13.83 3.62 -3.34
N LEU A 141 13.98 2.44 -2.72
CA LEU A 141 13.20 1.26 -3.11
C LEU A 141 11.70 1.42 -2.81
N MET A 142 11.32 2.01 -1.68
CA MET A 142 9.91 2.25 -1.34
C MET A 142 9.26 3.29 -2.26
N ILE A 143 9.95 4.38 -2.59
CA ILE A 143 9.51 5.40 -3.54
C ILE A 143 9.37 4.78 -4.93
N HIS A 144 10.37 4.01 -5.36
CA HIS A 144 10.30 3.28 -6.62
C HIS A 144 9.04 2.38 -6.69
N ILE A 145 8.77 1.59 -5.64
CA ILE A 145 7.57 0.75 -5.55
C ILE A 145 6.28 1.58 -5.63
N GLN A 146 6.26 2.74 -4.97
CA GLN A 146 5.14 3.68 -5.00
C GLN A 146 4.89 4.21 -6.43
N ASN A 147 5.94 4.63 -7.13
CA ASN A 147 5.89 5.24 -8.46
C ASN A 147 5.54 4.26 -9.58
N LEU A 148 5.73 2.95 -9.37
CA LEU A 148 5.36 1.95 -10.38
C LEU A 148 3.85 1.91 -10.64
N ASP A 149 3.02 2.36 -9.69
CA ASP A 149 1.54 2.35 -9.64
C ASP A 149 0.84 1.02 -9.97
N THR A 150 1.59 0.02 -10.39
CA THR A 150 1.16 -1.27 -10.89
C THR A 150 1.64 -2.36 -9.96
N HIS A 151 0.75 -3.30 -9.62
CA HIS A 151 1.06 -4.39 -8.69
C HIS A 151 1.57 -3.93 -7.31
N ILE A 152 1.20 -2.72 -6.86
CA ILE A 152 1.69 -2.11 -5.62
C ILE A 152 1.59 -3.06 -4.42
N LEU A 153 0.46 -3.74 -4.23
CA LEU A 153 0.27 -4.66 -3.11
C LEU A 153 1.17 -5.90 -3.20
N LYS A 154 1.41 -6.41 -4.42
CA LYS A 154 2.35 -7.53 -4.63
C LYS A 154 3.77 -7.08 -4.33
N ASN A 155 4.15 -5.89 -4.79
CA ASN A 155 5.47 -5.29 -4.60
C ASN A 155 5.74 -5.01 -3.11
N ARG A 156 4.77 -4.41 -2.40
CA ARG A 156 4.82 -4.21 -0.94
C ARG A 156 4.90 -5.54 -0.18
N ARG A 157 4.20 -6.57 -0.64
CA ARG A 157 4.32 -7.92 -0.04
C ARG A 157 5.72 -8.49 -0.22
N GLN A 158 6.33 -8.33 -1.40
CA GLN A 158 7.71 -8.74 -1.65
C GLN A 158 8.71 -7.97 -0.79
N LEU A 159 8.47 -6.67 -0.57
CA LEU A 159 9.27 -5.84 0.34
C LEU A 159 9.24 -6.43 1.77
N VAL A 160 8.06 -6.80 2.27
CA VAL A 160 7.91 -7.44 3.58
C VAL A 160 8.54 -8.83 3.62
N ALA A 161 8.35 -9.64 2.58
CA ALA A 161 8.94 -10.97 2.47
C ALA A 161 10.49 -10.93 2.41
N GLY A 162 11.08 -9.81 2.01
CA GLY A 162 12.51 -9.55 2.09
C GLY A 162 12.98 -9.00 3.44
N ASP A 163 12.11 -8.96 4.45
CA ASP A 163 12.40 -8.56 5.82
C ASP A 163 12.76 -7.06 5.98
N VAL A 164 12.04 -6.20 5.25
CA VAL A 164 12.19 -4.73 5.38
C VAL A 164 11.96 -4.23 6.80
N ILE A 165 11.17 -4.93 7.60
CA ILE A 165 10.85 -4.52 8.97
C ILE A 165 12.05 -4.67 9.88
N SER A 166 12.88 -5.69 9.65
CA SER A 166 14.13 -5.80 10.38
C SER A 166 15.13 -4.71 10.00
N VAL A 167 15.18 -4.36 8.71
CA VAL A 167 15.95 -3.21 8.20
C VAL A 167 15.49 -1.92 8.89
N MET A 168 14.18 -1.63 8.82
CA MET A 168 13.59 -0.44 9.45
C MET A 168 13.88 -0.39 10.94
N THR A 169 13.71 -1.49 11.67
CA THR A 169 13.92 -1.54 13.13
C THR A 169 15.35 -1.19 13.53
N ARG A 170 16.36 -1.69 12.80
CA ARG A 170 17.76 -1.34 13.04
C ARG A 170 18.05 0.13 12.72
N ILE A 171 17.54 0.61 11.59
CA ILE A 171 17.69 2.01 11.17
C ILE A 171 17.11 2.95 12.23
N VAL A 172 15.85 2.76 12.64
CA VAL A 172 15.18 3.64 13.61
C VAL A 172 15.86 3.57 14.98
N GLY A 173 16.28 2.39 15.43
CA GLY A 173 16.98 2.24 16.70
C GLY A 173 18.31 2.99 16.74
N TYR A 174 19.09 2.92 15.65
CA TYR A 174 20.35 3.66 15.53
C TYR A 174 20.11 5.17 15.43
N LEU A 175 19.26 5.61 14.51
CA LEU A 175 19.04 7.02 14.23
C LEU A 175 18.35 7.76 15.37
N ALA A 176 17.50 7.07 16.15
CA ALA A 176 16.88 7.66 17.33
C ALA A 176 17.90 8.11 18.39
N LYS A 177 19.08 7.47 18.42
CA LYS A 177 20.15 7.73 19.40
C LYS A 177 21.29 8.58 18.85
N TYR A 178 21.65 8.38 17.59
CA TYR A 178 22.88 8.95 17.00
C TYR A 178 22.64 9.68 15.67
N GLY A 179 21.43 9.64 15.13
CA GLY A 179 21.13 10.18 13.81
C GLY A 179 21.12 11.72 13.81
N PRO A 180 21.67 12.37 12.79
CA PRO A 180 21.42 13.80 12.58
C PRO A 180 19.93 14.02 12.25
N SER A 181 19.42 15.24 12.50
CA SER A 181 18.01 15.57 12.34
C SER A 181 17.44 15.23 10.96
N SER A 182 18.19 15.43 9.87
CA SER A 182 17.71 15.09 8.51
C SER A 182 17.42 13.60 8.35
N HIS A 183 18.30 12.74 8.86
CA HIS A 183 18.12 11.29 8.78
C HIS A 183 17.00 10.79 9.70
N VAL A 184 16.78 11.49 10.82
CA VAL A 184 15.65 11.23 11.72
C VAL A 184 14.32 11.48 10.99
N GLU A 185 14.19 12.60 10.28
CA GLU A 185 12.98 12.91 9.50
C GLU A 185 12.80 11.91 8.34
N ALA A 186 13.86 11.60 7.59
CA ALA A 186 13.81 10.59 6.54
C ALA A 186 13.40 9.20 7.09
N ALA A 187 13.87 8.80 8.27
CA ALA A 187 13.43 7.56 8.92
C ALA A 187 11.94 7.59 9.30
N ILE A 188 11.41 8.74 9.72
CA ILE A 188 9.98 8.95 9.96
C ILE A 188 9.20 8.78 8.64
N ASP A 189 9.69 9.33 7.54
CA ASP A 189 9.04 9.21 6.23
C ASP A 189 9.07 7.78 5.71
N MET A 190 10.17 7.04 5.93
CA MET A 190 10.22 5.60 5.66
C MET A 190 9.11 4.83 6.41
N ILE A 191 8.83 5.18 7.67
CA ILE A 191 7.72 4.58 8.44
C ILE A 191 6.38 4.96 7.78
N ARG A 192 6.18 6.23 7.45
CA ARG A 192 4.94 6.74 6.81
C ARG A 192 4.70 6.09 5.45
N LEU A 193 5.74 5.83 4.66
CA LEU A 193 5.63 5.15 3.36
C LEU A 193 5.17 3.70 3.48
N GLN A 194 5.43 3.03 4.60
CA GLN A 194 5.11 1.63 4.81
C GLN A 194 3.82 1.41 5.61
N ALA A 195 3.50 2.31 6.56
CA ALA A 195 2.41 2.13 7.50
C ALA A 195 1.03 1.92 6.86
N PRO A 196 0.62 2.69 5.84
CA PRO A 196 -0.71 2.56 5.22
C PRO A 196 -0.96 1.17 4.66
N TYR A 197 0.08 0.54 4.13
CA TYR A 197 -0.04 -0.76 3.48
C TYR A 197 -0.27 -1.93 4.46
N THR A 198 -0.09 -1.70 5.77
CA THR A 198 -0.48 -2.69 6.78
C THR A 198 -2.00 -2.80 6.98
N THR A 199 -2.80 -1.99 6.27
CA THR A 199 -4.25 -2.17 6.13
C THR A 199 -4.64 -3.28 5.16
N TYR A 200 -3.69 -3.83 4.39
CA TYR A 200 -3.98 -4.88 3.42
C TYR A 200 -3.72 -6.28 4.00
N PRO A 201 -4.66 -7.23 3.87
CA PRO A 201 -4.54 -8.54 4.49
C PRO A 201 -3.34 -9.33 3.96
N SER A 202 -3.03 -9.21 2.65
CA SER A 202 -1.88 -9.88 2.03
C SER A 202 -0.53 -9.41 2.60
N ILE A 203 -0.46 -8.18 3.11
CA ILE A 203 0.71 -7.60 3.78
C ILE A 203 0.76 -8.08 5.23
N VAL A 204 -0.36 -7.98 5.97
CA VAL A 204 -0.47 -8.45 7.36
C VAL A 204 -0.09 -9.93 7.48
N MET A 205 -0.54 -10.78 6.55
CA MET A 205 -0.18 -12.19 6.50
C MET A 205 1.33 -12.41 6.35
N GLU A 206 1.99 -11.61 5.53
CA GLU A 206 3.44 -11.73 5.31
C GLU A 206 4.20 -11.31 6.57
N PHE A 207 3.78 -10.23 7.22
CA PHE A 207 4.32 -9.83 8.52
C PHE A 207 4.20 -10.92 9.59
N ASN A 208 3.10 -11.67 9.62
CA ASN A 208 2.90 -12.73 10.60
C ASN A 208 3.92 -13.86 10.50
N ARG A 209 4.58 -14.01 9.35
CA ARG A 209 5.65 -14.98 9.15
C ARG A 209 7.01 -14.48 9.67
N MET A 210 7.11 -13.18 9.94
CA MET A 210 8.33 -12.54 10.37
C MET A 210 8.49 -12.61 11.89
N LYS A 211 9.74 -12.66 12.33
CA LYS A 211 10.10 -12.48 13.74
C LYS A 211 10.61 -11.05 13.90
N PRO A 212 9.93 -10.17 14.67
CA PRO A 212 10.44 -8.83 14.89
C PRO A 212 11.83 -8.91 15.52
N PRO A 213 12.82 -8.16 15.02
CA PRO A 213 14.15 -8.19 15.61
C PRO A 213 14.10 -7.58 17.00
N LYS A 214 14.86 -8.16 17.93
CA LYS A 214 15.00 -7.62 19.29
C LYS A 214 15.86 -6.36 19.32
N ILE A 215 16.83 -6.28 18.40
CA ILE A 215 17.84 -5.21 18.34
C ILE A 215 17.18 -3.92 17.83
N GLY A 216 17.36 -2.82 18.56
CA GLY A 216 16.88 -1.47 18.21
C GLY A 216 15.60 -1.04 18.93
N LEU A 217 14.71 -1.96 19.30
CA LEU A 217 13.45 -1.61 19.98
C LEU A 217 13.64 -1.24 21.45
N THR A 218 14.42 -2.03 22.18
CA THR A 218 14.63 -1.84 23.62
C THR A 218 15.57 -0.68 23.93
N GLU A 219 16.32 -0.22 22.94
CA GLU A 219 17.37 0.81 23.09
C GLU A 219 16.93 2.18 22.56
N MET A 220 15.76 2.29 21.93
CA MET A 220 15.26 3.55 21.38
C MET A 220 14.92 4.54 22.50
N PRO A 221 15.56 5.72 22.56
CA PRO A 221 15.23 6.75 23.55
C PRO A 221 13.79 7.23 23.38
N ARG A 222 13.03 7.35 24.47
CA ARG A 222 11.61 7.75 24.43
C ARG A 222 11.43 9.22 24.03
N GLU A 223 12.45 10.02 24.31
CA GLU A 223 12.57 11.43 23.95
C GLU A 223 12.89 11.66 22.47
N SER A 224 13.23 10.60 21.71
CA SER A 224 13.48 10.71 20.28
C SER A 224 12.20 11.02 19.52
N LYS A 225 12.29 11.90 18.50
CA LYS A 225 11.17 12.19 17.59
C LYS A 225 10.64 10.95 16.86
N ILE A 226 11.48 9.94 16.64
CA ILE A 226 11.09 8.71 15.94
C ILE A 226 10.18 7.84 16.82
N PHE A 227 10.41 7.85 18.13
CA PHE A 227 9.74 6.95 19.07
C PHE A 227 8.20 6.99 18.97
N PRO A 228 7.51 8.14 19.05
CA PRO A 228 6.05 8.17 18.97
C PRO A 228 5.51 7.64 17.62
N VAL A 229 6.18 7.95 16.51
CA VAL A 229 5.76 7.49 15.17
C VAL A 229 5.94 5.97 15.04
N TRP A 230 7.07 5.46 15.53
CA TRP A 230 7.37 4.03 15.52
C TRP A 230 6.46 3.23 16.47
N GLN A 231 6.16 3.78 17.64
CA GLN A 231 5.21 3.20 18.57
C GLN A 231 3.81 3.13 17.95
N ALA A 232 3.35 4.23 17.36
CA ALA A 232 2.08 4.30 16.66
C ALA A 232 1.98 3.25 15.54
N TYR A 233 3.02 3.13 14.72
CA TYR A 233 3.11 2.12 13.68
C TYR A 233 2.87 0.70 14.20
N TRP A 234 3.56 0.31 15.29
CA TRP A 234 3.40 -1.04 15.86
C TRP A 234 2.05 -1.25 16.52
N VAL A 235 1.53 -0.25 17.25
CA VAL A 235 0.19 -0.33 17.85
C VAL A 235 -0.86 -0.57 16.77
N SER A 236 -0.85 0.24 15.71
CA SER A 236 -1.77 0.09 14.59
C SER A 236 -1.58 -1.24 13.84
N PHE A 237 -0.34 -1.67 13.62
CA PHE A 237 -0.07 -2.98 13.03
C PHE A 237 -0.64 -4.13 13.88
N PHE A 238 -0.43 -4.13 15.20
CA PHE A 238 -0.94 -5.20 16.05
C PHE A 238 -2.47 -5.19 16.16
N GLN A 239 -3.10 -4.03 16.22
CA GLN A 239 -4.56 -3.91 16.13
C GLN A 239 -5.07 -4.55 14.82
N ARG A 240 -4.49 -4.14 13.68
CA ARG A 240 -4.80 -4.68 12.34
C ARG A 240 -4.60 -6.21 12.30
N ARG A 241 -3.46 -6.70 12.79
CA ARG A 241 -3.16 -8.13 12.86
C ARG A 241 -4.17 -8.90 13.71
N ASN A 242 -4.52 -8.39 14.88
CA ASN A 242 -5.45 -9.05 15.79
C ASN A 242 -6.84 -9.13 15.16
N LEU A 243 -7.27 -8.10 14.40
CA LEU A 243 -8.50 -8.15 13.62
C LEU A 243 -8.47 -9.19 12.50
N TYR A 244 -7.30 -9.40 11.87
CA TYR A 244 -7.13 -10.40 10.82
C TYR A 244 -7.06 -11.84 11.35
N THR A 245 -6.50 -12.04 12.55
CA THR A 245 -6.20 -13.38 13.09
C THR A 245 -7.29 -13.97 13.96
N LYS A 246 -8.21 -13.15 14.50
CA LYS A 246 -9.41 -13.67 15.16
C LYS A 246 -10.17 -14.56 14.16
N ASP A 247 -10.53 -15.78 14.57
CA ASP A 247 -11.12 -16.85 13.75
C ASP A 247 -12.36 -16.42 12.92
N ASP A 248 -12.94 -15.28 13.26
CA ASP A 248 -14.02 -14.63 12.52
C ASP A 248 -13.56 -13.94 11.22
N ALA A 249 -12.28 -13.89 10.86
CA ALA A 249 -11.78 -13.20 9.66
C ALA A 249 -12.57 -13.57 8.38
N HIS A 250 -13.05 -14.81 8.30
CA HIS A 250 -13.82 -15.35 7.18
C HIS A 250 -15.35 -15.25 7.34
N ILE A 251 -15.85 -14.91 8.53
CA ILE A 251 -17.27 -14.66 8.77
C ILE A 251 -17.48 -13.15 8.59
N MET A 252 -18.17 -12.79 7.53
CA MET A 252 -18.40 -11.40 7.16
C MET A 252 -19.86 -11.22 6.76
N ASN A 253 -20.51 -10.21 7.35
CA ASN A 253 -21.93 -9.92 7.19
C ASN A 253 -22.18 -8.79 6.18
N ILE A 254 -21.45 -8.76 5.07
CA ILE A 254 -21.68 -7.75 4.03
C ILE A 254 -22.57 -8.33 2.96
N CYS A 255 -23.62 -7.58 2.61
CA CYS A 255 -24.47 -7.85 1.48
C CYS A 255 -24.57 -6.58 0.63
N ASP A 256 -24.35 -6.69 -0.67
CA ASP A 256 -24.46 -5.60 -1.65
C ASP A 256 -25.90 -5.35 -2.11
N ASN A 257 -26.88 -6.06 -1.53
CA ASN A 257 -28.27 -5.64 -1.62
C ASN A 257 -28.58 -4.69 -0.45
N PRO A 258 -28.81 -3.39 -0.69
CA PRO A 258 -29.06 -2.44 0.38
C PRO A 258 -30.46 -2.61 1.03
N SER A 259 -31.37 -3.35 0.40
CA SER A 259 -32.63 -3.79 1.02
C SER A 259 -32.44 -4.94 2.02
N CYS A 260 -31.23 -5.52 2.08
CA CYS A 260 -30.91 -6.57 3.04
C CYS A 260 -30.93 -6.03 4.48
N ILE A 261 -31.63 -6.75 5.37
CA ILE A 261 -31.74 -6.40 6.80
C ILE A 261 -30.45 -6.77 7.57
N GLY A 262 -29.52 -7.51 6.96
CA GLY A 262 -28.24 -7.89 7.57
C GLY A 262 -28.36 -8.95 8.67
N THR A 263 -29.42 -9.76 8.66
CA THR A 263 -29.73 -10.74 9.72
C THR A 263 -28.93 -12.04 9.62
N LEU A 264 -28.31 -12.32 8.46
CA LEU A 264 -27.68 -13.62 8.22
C LEU A 264 -26.15 -13.54 8.35
N GLN A 265 -25.63 -14.21 9.38
CA GLN A 265 -24.20 -14.53 9.45
C GLN A 265 -23.92 -15.73 8.53
N HIS A 266 -23.10 -15.52 7.51
CA HIS A 266 -22.67 -16.60 6.62
C HIS A 266 -21.14 -16.68 6.57
N SER A 267 -20.62 -17.90 6.66
CA SER A 267 -19.18 -18.19 6.63
C SER A 267 -18.60 -18.34 5.22
N TRP A 268 -19.26 -17.84 4.16
CA TRP A 268 -18.95 -18.24 2.78
C TRP A 268 -18.63 -17.09 1.83
N ILE A 269 -17.34 -16.81 1.64
CA ILE A 269 -16.81 -15.85 0.64
C ILE A 269 -17.12 -16.29 -0.81
N SER A 270 -17.36 -17.57 -1.08
CA SER A 270 -17.47 -18.10 -2.45
C SER A 270 -18.88 -18.22 -3.02
N LYS A 271 -19.93 -18.36 -2.18
CA LYS A 271 -21.30 -18.70 -2.65
C LYS A 271 -22.21 -17.51 -2.95
N GLY A 272 -21.76 -16.29 -2.70
CA GLY A 272 -22.57 -15.07 -2.87
C GLY A 272 -22.04 -14.07 -3.88
N LYS A 273 -20.93 -14.34 -4.57
CA LYS A 273 -20.35 -13.37 -5.50
C LYS A 273 -21.03 -13.41 -6.88
N CYS A 274 -21.26 -12.24 -7.47
CA CYS A 274 -21.70 -12.20 -8.86
C CYS A 274 -20.62 -12.80 -9.77
N SER A 275 -20.96 -13.80 -10.58
CA SER A 275 -20.03 -14.58 -11.41
C SER A 275 -19.45 -13.81 -12.60
N ARG A 276 -20.03 -12.67 -12.97
CA ARG A 276 -19.55 -11.82 -14.07
C ARG A 276 -18.60 -10.73 -13.56
N CYS A 277 -19.10 -9.84 -12.72
CA CYS A 277 -18.33 -8.68 -12.26
C CYS A 277 -17.38 -9.02 -11.11
N HIS A 278 -17.68 -10.03 -10.27
CA HIS A 278 -16.96 -10.35 -9.03
C HIS A 278 -16.81 -9.19 -8.04
N SER A 279 -17.48 -8.05 -8.26
CA SER A 279 -17.40 -6.87 -7.39
C SER A 279 -18.47 -6.86 -6.30
N MET A 280 -19.59 -7.55 -6.53
CA MET A 280 -20.72 -7.64 -5.59
C MET A 280 -20.75 -8.99 -4.86
N ILE A 281 -21.16 -8.95 -3.60
CA ILE A 281 -21.38 -10.09 -2.69
C ILE A 281 -22.79 -10.03 -2.13
N TYR A 282 -23.48 -11.16 -2.10
CA TYR A 282 -24.81 -11.27 -1.52
C TYR A 282 -24.80 -12.34 -0.43
N CYS A 283 -25.59 -12.12 0.63
CA CYS A 283 -25.79 -13.14 1.66
C CYS A 283 -26.63 -14.32 1.15
N SER A 284 -27.47 -14.12 0.12
CA SER A 284 -28.33 -15.14 -0.45
C SER A 284 -28.61 -14.89 -1.94
N ALA A 285 -29.06 -15.93 -2.65
CA ALA A 285 -29.54 -15.81 -4.02
C ALA A 285 -30.76 -14.87 -4.13
N ALA A 286 -31.63 -14.85 -3.12
CA ALA A 286 -32.77 -13.96 -3.06
C ALA A 286 -32.33 -12.48 -3.04
N CYS A 287 -31.34 -12.14 -2.21
CA CYS A 287 -30.79 -10.78 -2.19
C CYS A 287 -30.09 -10.42 -3.50
N GLN A 288 -29.42 -11.38 -4.14
CA GLN A 288 -28.84 -11.15 -5.47
C GLN A 288 -29.93 -10.88 -6.52
N GLU A 289 -31.02 -11.66 -6.52
CA GLU A 289 -32.11 -11.50 -7.48
C GLU A 289 -32.85 -10.17 -7.32
N GLU A 290 -33.10 -9.76 -6.08
CA GLU A 290 -33.69 -8.46 -5.73
C GLU A 290 -32.82 -7.31 -6.25
N ASP A 291 -31.54 -7.26 -5.84
CA ASP A 291 -30.61 -6.21 -6.29
C ASP A 291 -30.38 -6.26 -7.80
N TRP A 292 -30.41 -7.44 -8.42
CA TRP A 292 -30.34 -7.60 -9.87
C TRP A 292 -31.49 -6.87 -10.58
N LYS A 293 -32.73 -7.08 -10.13
CA LYS A 293 -33.92 -6.45 -10.71
C LYS A 293 -33.88 -4.93 -10.55
N GLU A 294 -33.47 -4.45 -9.38
CA GLU A 294 -33.46 -3.02 -9.08
C GLU A 294 -32.32 -2.26 -9.76
N ARG A 295 -31.09 -2.77 -9.63
CA ARG A 295 -29.86 -1.97 -9.87
C ARG A 295 -28.75 -2.74 -10.57
N HIS A 296 -28.36 -3.90 -10.04
CA HIS A 296 -27.09 -4.52 -10.43
C HIS A 296 -27.03 -4.91 -11.90
N HIS A 297 -28.15 -5.26 -12.56
CA HIS A 297 -28.13 -5.60 -13.99
C HIS A 297 -27.58 -4.47 -14.87
N LYS A 298 -27.78 -3.20 -14.49
CA LYS A 298 -27.28 -2.01 -15.20
C LYS A 298 -25.82 -1.70 -14.88
N GLU A 299 -25.35 -2.11 -13.71
CA GLU A 299 -23.98 -1.87 -13.22
C GLU A 299 -23.02 -2.98 -13.63
N CYS A 300 -23.52 -4.21 -13.81
CA CYS A 300 -22.70 -5.42 -13.88
C CYS A 300 -21.70 -5.41 -15.04
N SER A 301 -22.09 -4.90 -16.21
CA SER A 301 -21.19 -4.76 -17.37
C SER A 301 -20.03 -3.83 -17.06
N TYR A 302 -20.32 -2.61 -16.60
CA TYR A 302 -19.30 -1.61 -16.26
C TYR A 302 -18.40 -2.07 -15.11
N ALA A 303 -18.97 -2.72 -14.10
CA ALA A 303 -18.20 -3.29 -12.98
C ALA A 303 -17.26 -4.41 -13.44
N ALA A 304 -17.70 -5.24 -14.40
CA ALA A 304 -16.85 -6.29 -14.97
C ALA A 304 -15.71 -5.70 -15.81
N GLU A 305 -15.99 -4.69 -16.63
CA GLU A 305 -14.98 -3.96 -17.40
C GLU A 305 -13.96 -3.27 -16.49
N ASN A 306 -14.43 -2.55 -15.47
CA ASN A 306 -13.57 -1.93 -14.46
C ASN A 306 -12.68 -2.97 -13.76
N ARG A 307 -13.22 -4.12 -13.35
CA ARG A 307 -12.42 -5.20 -12.76
C ARG A 307 -11.32 -5.68 -13.72
N LEU A 308 -11.63 -5.88 -14.99
CA LEU A 308 -10.65 -6.32 -15.98
C LEU A 308 -9.58 -5.25 -16.20
N ALA A 309 -9.96 -3.97 -16.26
CA ALA A 309 -9.05 -2.84 -16.33
C ALA A 309 -8.09 -2.83 -15.13
N CYS A 310 -8.61 -2.82 -13.90
CA CYS A 310 -7.81 -2.86 -12.66
C CYS A 310 -6.90 -4.11 -12.57
N LYS A 311 -7.37 -5.27 -13.06
CA LYS A 311 -6.55 -6.49 -13.10
C LYS A 311 -5.41 -6.37 -14.10
N SER A 312 -5.64 -5.73 -15.24
CA SER A 312 -4.63 -5.53 -16.29
C SER A 312 -3.58 -4.48 -15.93
N SER A 313 -3.97 -3.43 -15.20
CA SER A 313 -3.07 -2.43 -14.62
C SER A 313 -2.38 -2.92 -13.35
N GLY A 314 -2.87 -3.99 -12.73
CA GLY A 314 -2.33 -4.48 -11.46
C GLY A 314 -2.74 -3.65 -10.25
N THR A 315 -3.75 -2.78 -10.37
CA THR A 315 -4.38 -2.01 -9.28
C THR A 315 -5.63 -2.72 -8.75
N HIS A 316 -5.62 -4.05 -8.74
CA HIS A 316 -6.78 -4.85 -8.35
C HIS A 316 -7.02 -4.83 -6.84
N TYR A 317 -8.13 -4.21 -6.42
CA TYR A 317 -8.65 -4.31 -5.06
C TYR A 317 -9.56 -5.54 -4.95
N ASP A 318 -9.09 -6.55 -4.23
CA ASP A 318 -9.81 -7.81 -4.13
C ASP A 318 -10.87 -7.80 -3.02
N LEU A 319 -11.69 -8.84 -3.05
CA LEU A 319 -12.79 -9.01 -2.10
C LEU A 319 -12.29 -9.17 -0.67
N LEU A 320 -11.17 -9.86 -0.47
CA LEU A 320 -10.63 -10.08 0.86
C LEU A 320 -10.16 -8.76 1.48
N SER A 321 -9.52 -7.90 0.69
CA SER A 321 -9.19 -6.52 1.09
C SER A 321 -10.44 -5.72 1.44
N ARG A 322 -11.49 -5.75 0.60
CA ARG A 322 -12.77 -5.08 0.91
C ARG A 322 -13.37 -5.52 2.23
N LEU A 323 -13.39 -6.84 2.44
CA LEU A 323 -13.94 -7.42 3.64
C LEU A 323 -13.12 -7.00 4.88
N TYR A 324 -11.79 -7.12 4.79
CA TYR A 324 -10.90 -6.74 5.87
C TYR A 324 -10.96 -5.24 6.20
N HIS A 325 -11.01 -4.37 5.19
CA HIS A 325 -11.14 -2.92 5.36
C HIS A 325 -12.47 -2.54 6.03
N SER A 326 -13.56 -3.24 5.68
CA SER A 326 -14.85 -3.05 6.35
C SER A 326 -14.78 -3.39 7.85
N LYS A 327 -14.03 -4.44 8.24
CA LYS A 327 -13.76 -4.75 9.65
C LYS A 327 -12.93 -3.68 10.34
N LEU A 328 -11.91 -3.13 9.67
CA LEU A 328 -11.11 -2.02 10.19
C LEU A 328 -11.98 -0.79 10.47
N ILE A 329 -12.88 -0.44 9.55
CA ILE A 329 -13.82 0.67 9.72
C ILE A 329 -14.69 0.45 10.97
N ALA A 330 -15.34 -0.71 11.08
CA ALA A 330 -16.20 -1.02 12.23
C ALA A 330 -15.44 -0.94 13.56
N ALA A 331 -14.23 -1.49 13.63
CA ALA A 331 -13.41 -1.45 14.83
C ALA A 331 -13.01 -0.01 15.22
N LEU A 332 -12.70 0.86 14.25
CA LEU A 332 -12.41 2.26 14.54
C LEU A 332 -13.66 3.04 14.97
N CYS A 333 -14.84 2.71 14.43
CA CYS A 333 -16.10 3.29 14.92
C CYS A 333 -16.35 2.94 16.38
N ASP A 334 -16.00 1.72 16.83
CA ASP A 334 -16.09 1.33 18.24
C ASP A 334 -15.22 2.21 19.14
N GLU A 335 -13.98 2.49 18.70
CA GLU A 335 -13.01 3.29 19.48
C GLU A 335 -13.39 4.78 19.53
N SER A 336 -14.02 5.30 18.47
CA SER A 336 -14.30 6.73 18.31
C SER A 336 -15.75 7.14 18.62
N PHE A 337 -16.62 6.20 18.99
CA PHE A 337 -18.05 6.46 19.20
C PHE A 337 -18.32 7.52 20.27
N SER A 338 -17.60 7.48 21.39
CA SER A 338 -17.83 8.40 22.52
C SER A 338 -17.50 9.85 22.18
N THR A 339 -16.41 10.08 21.43
CA THR A 339 -15.97 11.43 21.05
C THR A 339 -16.85 12.06 19.97
N MET A 340 -17.54 11.25 19.17
CA MET A 340 -18.34 11.75 18.04
C MET A 340 -19.73 12.30 18.40
N ASN A 341 -20.35 11.86 19.50
CA ASN A 341 -21.71 12.30 19.84
C ASN A 341 -21.79 13.78 20.25
N GLU A 342 -20.66 14.42 20.50
CA GLU A 342 -20.59 15.80 21.00
C GLU A 342 -20.54 16.86 19.88
N GLN A 343 -20.42 16.48 18.61
CA GLN A 343 -20.07 17.41 17.51
C GLN A 343 -21.18 17.68 16.48
N LYS A 344 -22.47 17.53 16.82
CA LYS A 344 -23.55 17.85 15.86
C LYS A 344 -23.68 19.37 15.67
N PRO A 345 -23.52 19.93 14.46
CA PRO A 345 -23.74 21.36 14.23
C PRO A 345 -25.20 21.72 14.51
N ALA A 346 -25.46 22.80 15.26
CA ALA A 346 -26.83 23.25 15.57
C ALA A 346 -27.62 23.64 14.31
N ASP A 347 -26.92 24.04 13.24
CA ASP A 347 -27.51 24.64 12.03
C ASP A 347 -27.46 23.74 10.79
N ALA A 348 -27.27 22.42 10.93
CA ALA A 348 -27.20 21.53 9.77
C ALA A 348 -28.55 21.41 9.04
N SER A 349 -28.53 21.52 7.70
CA SER A 349 -29.71 21.30 6.86
C SER A 349 -30.29 19.88 7.08
N PRO A 350 -31.62 19.67 6.96
CA PRO A 350 -32.23 18.34 7.02
C PRO A 350 -31.69 17.33 5.98
N SER A 351 -31.08 17.81 4.88
CA SER A 351 -30.42 16.97 3.88
C SER A 351 -28.98 16.59 4.26
N THR A 352 -28.39 17.28 5.23
CA THR A 352 -27.00 17.10 5.64
C THR A 352 -26.87 15.94 6.63
N ILE A 353 -26.06 14.95 6.27
CA ILE A 353 -25.69 13.85 7.16
C ILE A 353 -24.26 14.08 7.66
N MET A 354 -24.06 13.94 8.96
CA MET A 354 -22.71 13.88 9.52
C MET A 354 -22.09 12.53 9.17
N THR A 355 -21.08 12.56 8.31
CA THR A 355 -20.34 11.38 7.88
C THR A 355 -19.00 11.33 8.58
N GLN A 356 -18.63 10.16 9.09
CA GLN A 356 -17.29 9.94 9.61
C GLN A 356 -16.35 9.69 8.44
N PHE A 357 -15.24 10.41 8.36
CA PHE A 357 -14.20 10.20 7.36
C PHE A 357 -12.95 9.63 8.04
N ILE A 358 -12.42 8.53 7.50
CA ILE A 358 -11.25 7.82 8.05
C ILE A 358 -10.14 7.72 7.01
N ASP A 359 -9.03 8.42 7.23
CA ASP A 359 -7.87 8.37 6.35
C ASP A 359 -6.80 7.40 6.88
N PHE A 360 -6.54 6.31 6.13
CA PHE A 360 -5.52 5.32 6.45
C PHE A 360 -4.15 5.61 5.81
N SER A 361 -3.94 6.81 5.25
CA SER A 361 -2.65 7.26 4.68
C SER A 361 -1.57 7.54 5.73
N PHE A 362 -1.93 7.47 7.01
CA PHE A 362 -1.03 7.70 8.14
C PHE A 362 -0.84 6.45 9.01
N PRO A 363 0.25 6.38 9.81
CA PRO A 363 0.43 5.30 10.77
C PRO A 363 -0.76 5.12 11.71
N ILE A 364 -1.20 6.22 12.33
CA ILE A 364 -2.48 6.30 13.05
C ILE A 364 -3.53 6.81 12.06
N PRO A 365 -4.63 6.08 11.82
CA PRO A 365 -5.71 6.56 11.00
C PRO A 365 -6.22 7.91 11.51
N GLN A 366 -6.39 8.89 10.62
CA GLN A 366 -6.99 10.16 10.99
C GLN A 366 -8.51 10.04 10.86
N VAL A 367 -9.24 10.48 11.88
CA VAL A 367 -10.69 10.44 11.92
C VAL A 367 -11.22 11.86 12.01
N SER A 368 -12.11 12.22 11.09
CA SER A 368 -12.79 13.52 11.09
C SER A 368 -14.30 13.34 10.88
N MET A 369 -15.07 14.34 11.27
CA MET A 369 -16.50 14.41 11.03
C MET A 369 -16.76 15.47 9.96
N VAL A 370 -17.48 15.08 8.91
CA VAL A 370 -17.73 15.95 7.75
C VAL A 370 -19.23 16.02 7.47
N PRO A 371 -19.82 17.22 7.38
CA PRO A 371 -21.20 17.38 6.94
C PRO A 371 -21.30 17.09 5.44
N VAL A 372 -22.21 16.18 5.08
CA VAL A 372 -22.41 15.73 3.70
C VAL A 372 -23.81 16.05 3.24
N ASP A 373 -23.93 16.80 2.15
CA ASP A 373 -25.18 16.93 1.42
C ASP A 373 -25.27 15.84 0.33
N ILE A 374 -26.11 14.83 0.59
CA ILE A 374 -26.27 13.64 -0.26
C ILE A 374 -26.82 14.00 -1.64
N ASP A 375 -27.54 15.11 -1.75
CA ASP A 375 -28.20 15.53 -2.99
C ASP A 375 -27.26 16.31 -3.91
N THR A 376 -26.05 16.61 -3.44
CA THR A 376 -25.01 17.27 -4.24
C THR A 376 -24.08 16.26 -4.88
N SER A 377 -23.55 16.60 -6.06
CA SER A 377 -22.45 15.85 -6.67
C SER A 377 -21.16 15.92 -5.85
N GLN A 378 -21.09 16.79 -4.82
CA GLN A 378 -19.91 16.91 -3.95
C GLN A 378 -19.65 15.62 -3.17
N TRP A 379 -20.69 14.91 -2.74
CA TRP A 379 -20.57 13.60 -2.10
C TRP A 379 -19.81 12.58 -2.99
N TRP A 380 -20.04 12.64 -4.30
CA TRP A 380 -19.36 11.76 -5.25
C TRP A 380 -17.88 12.05 -5.38
N LYS A 381 -17.47 13.32 -5.32
CA LYS A 381 -16.08 13.76 -5.52
C LYS A 381 -15.15 13.50 -4.33
N ALA A 382 -15.67 12.87 -3.28
CA ALA A 382 -14.99 12.59 -2.02
C ALA A 382 -14.53 13.85 -1.27
N TYR A 383 -14.47 13.74 0.06
CA TYR A 383 -13.92 14.77 0.95
C TYR A 383 -12.43 14.56 1.20
N SER A 384 -11.76 13.84 0.30
CA SER A 384 -10.32 13.72 0.35
C SER A 384 -9.72 15.12 0.29
N GLN A 385 -8.64 15.33 1.03
CA GLN A 385 -7.88 16.58 0.95
C GLN A 385 -7.28 16.80 -0.45
N ILE A 386 -7.37 15.79 -1.32
CA ILE A 386 -6.84 15.72 -2.66
C ILE A 386 -8.01 15.67 -3.66
N GLU A 387 -7.85 16.27 -4.84
CA GLU A 387 -8.86 16.16 -5.88
C GLU A 387 -8.86 14.75 -6.49
N LEU A 388 -9.92 13.98 -6.22
CA LEU A 388 -10.08 12.62 -6.74
C LEU A 388 -11.08 12.57 -7.90
N THR A 389 -10.70 11.82 -8.94
CA THR A 389 -11.60 11.45 -10.03
C THR A 389 -12.02 9.99 -9.89
N PHE A 390 -13.31 9.71 -10.12
CA PHE A 390 -13.87 8.37 -10.00
C PHE A 390 -14.44 7.94 -11.35
N PRO A 391 -13.75 7.09 -12.13
CA PRO A 391 -14.24 6.61 -13.43
C PRO A 391 -15.49 5.72 -13.31
N GLN A 392 -15.91 5.36 -12.09
CA GLN A 392 -17.01 4.45 -11.81
C GLN A 392 -18.34 5.17 -11.62
N GLU A 393 -18.68 6.15 -12.46
CA GLU A 393 -19.93 6.93 -12.36
C GLU A 393 -21.18 6.04 -12.32
N TYR A 394 -21.11 4.83 -12.87
CA TYR A 394 -22.16 3.82 -12.78
C TYR A 394 -22.54 3.43 -11.34
N LEU A 395 -21.66 3.68 -10.35
CA LEU A 395 -21.94 3.46 -8.92
C LEU A 395 -22.62 4.65 -8.24
N LEU A 396 -22.72 5.82 -8.88
CA LEU A 396 -23.30 7.01 -8.28
C LEU A 396 -24.72 6.76 -7.72
N PRO A 397 -25.67 6.15 -8.46
CA PRO A 397 -27.01 5.86 -7.93
C PRO A 397 -26.97 4.98 -6.68
N ARG A 398 -26.04 4.02 -6.64
CA ARG A 398 -25.85 3.10 -5.53
C ARG A 398 -25.31 3.83 -4.31
N VAL A 399 -24.28 4.66 -4.46
CA VAL A 399 -23.68 5.43 -3.35
C VAL A 399 -24.68 6.48 -2.82
N THR A 400 -25.42 7.17 -3.70
CA THR A 400 -26.51 8.07 -3.30
C THR A 400 -27.60 7.33 -2.52
N SER A 401 -27.94 6.09 -2.90
CA SER A 401 -28.95 5.31 -2.17
C SER A 401 -28.54 4.97 -0.73
N ILE A 402 -27.23 4.80 -0.46
CA ILE A 402 -26.73 4.63 0.92
C ILE A 402 -26.94 5.91 1.72
N GLY A 403 -26.56 7.06 1.16
CA GLY A 403 -26.72 8.34 1.84
C GLY A 403 -28.19 8.67 2.12
N ARG A 404 -29.11 8.22 1.26
CA ARG A 404 -30.56 8.39 1.46
C ARG A 404 -31.19 7.32 2.36
N ASP A 405 -30.41 6.44 2.97
CA ASP A 405 -30.95 5.44 3.89
C ASP A 405 -31.69 6.10 5.05
N PRO A 406 -32.99 5.82 5.26
CA PRO A 406 -33.79 6.49 6.27
C PRO A 406 -33.26 6.26 7.70
N ARG A 407 -32.52 5.16 7.94
CA ARG A 407 -31.93 4.85 9.24
C ARG A 407 -30.86 5.86 9.65
N LEU A 408 -30.23 6.55 8.70
CA LEU A 408 -29.25 7.59 8.97
C LEU A 408 -29.87 8.87 9.55
N ARG A 409 -31.18 9.06 9.40
CA ARG A 409 -31.91 10.27 9.86
C ARG A 409 -32.54 10.10 11.23
N VAL A 410 -32.43 8.92 11.83
CA VAL A 410 -32.93 8.67 13.19
C VAL A 410 -31.97 9.30 14.19
N GLU A 411 -32.43 10.31 14.92
CA GLU A 411 -31.63 10.93 15.98
C GLU A 411 -31.30 9.91 17.07
N GLY A 412 -30.02 9.84 17.45
CA GLY A 412 -29.53 8.78 18.35
C GLY A 412 -29.53 7.38 17.72
N GLY A 413 -29.73 7.28 16.41
CA GLY A 413 -29.78 6.02 15.69
C GLY A 413 -28.47 5.24 15.77
N ASP A 414 -28.60 3.92 15.72
CA ASP A 414 -27.46 2.99 15.74
C ASP A 414 -26.73 2.94 14.39
N VAL A 415 -27.18 3.64 13.35
CA VAL A 415 -26.63 3.53 11.99
C VAL A 415 -25.91 4.81 11.59
N ARG A 416 -24.73 4.67 11.00
CA ARG A 416 -23.87 5.77 10.55
C ARG A 416 -23.34 5.53 9.16
N LEU A 417 -23.08 6.63 8.46
CA LEU A 417 -22.37 6.65 7.20
C LEU A 417 -20.90 6.92 7.50
N VAL A 418 -20.03 6.08 6.94
CA VAL A 418 -18.58 6.21 7.09
C VAL A 418 -17.94 6.17 5.71
N GLU A 419 -17.06 7.11 5.43
CA GLU A 419 -16.20 7.11 4.26
C GLU A 419 -14.77 6.83 4.74
N SER A 420 -14.01 6.05 3.97
CA SER A 420 -12.63 5.75 4.36
C SER A 420 -11.72 5.63 3.15
N GLU A 421 -10.46 5.99 3.31
CA GLU A 421 -9.48 6.01 2.23
C GLU A 421 -8.31 5.09 2.50
N PHE A 422 -7.98 4.27 1.51
CA PHE A 422 -6.90 3.31 1.57
C PHE A 422 -5.95 3.53 0.38
N PRO A 423 -4.67 3.87 0.62
CA PRO A 423 -3.70 4.06 -0.45
C PRO A 423 -3.50 2.78 -1.27
N LEU A 424 -3.54 2.90 -2.60
CA LEU A 424 -3.35 1.81 -3.55
C LEU A 424 -2.32 2.20 -4.63
N GLY A 425 -1.22 2.83 -4.21
CA GLY A 425 -0.20 3.37 -5.10
C GLY A 425 -0.02 4.86 -4.89
N TYR A 426 0.72 5.49 -5.80
CA TYR A 426 0.99 6.91 -5.77
C TYR A 426 -0.24 7.74 -6.09
N ARG A 427 -0.92 7.41 -7.20
CA ARG A 427 -2.08 8.18 -7.68
C ARG A 427 -3.42 7.51 -7.42
N ASN A 428 -3.41 6.27 -6.92
CA ASN A 428 -4.61 5.47 -6.79
C ASN A 428 -4.96 5.27 -5.32
N VAL A 429 -6.22 5.50 -4.99
CA VAL A 429 -6.79 5.26 -3.66
C VAL A 429 -8.06 4.43 -3.79
N VAL A 430 -8.37 3.67 -2.75
CA VAL A 430 -9.68 3.03 -2.62
C VAL A 430 -10.47 3.80 -1.57
N CYS A 431 -11.56 4.43 -2.00
CA CYS A 431 -12.53 5.05 -1.12
C CYS A 431 -13.63 4.03 -0.83
N LEU A 432 -13.84 3.68 0.43
CA LEU A 432 -14.85 2.72 0.85
C LEU A 432 -15.94 3.44 1.65
N THR A 433 -17.07 3.67 1.00
CA THR A 433 -18.30 4.15 1.64
C THR A 433 -18.97 2.98 2.34
N ALA A 434 -19.22 3.07 3.64
CA ALA A 434 -19.79 2.01 4.45
C ALA A 434 -20.97 2.50 5.29
N LEU A 435 -22.00 1.66 5.37
CA LEU A 435 -23.10 1.82 6.33
C LEU A 435 -22.80 0.96 7.55
N VAL A 436 -22.54 1.60 8.68
CA VAL A 436 -22.12 0.94 9.91
C VAL A 436 -23.25 0.97 10.92
N LYS A 437 -23.58 -0.18 11.49
CA LYS A 437 -24.63 -0.31 12.52
C LYS A 437 -24.01 -0.74 13.86
N ARG A 438 -24.40 -0.07 14.93
CA ARG A 438 -24.10 -0.47 16.30
C ARG A 438 -24.93 -1.69 16.69
N THR A 439 -24.29 -2.63 17.36
CA THR A 439 -24.90 -3.83 17.93
C THR A 439 -24.44 -3.97 19.38
N GLU A 440 -25.02 -4.92 20.11
CA GLU A 440 -24.58 -5.25 21.47
C GLU A 440 -23.10 -5.66 21.55
N LYS A 441 -22.53 -6.17 20.45
CA LYS A 441 -21.15 -6.66 20.37
C LYS A 441 -20.16 -5.65 19.77
N GLY A 442 -20.61 -4.41 19.51
CA GLY A 442 -19.85 -3.39 18.79
C GLY A 442 -20.45 -3.07 17.43
N HIS A 443 -19.71 -2.33 16.61
CA HIS A 443 -20.16 -1.92 15.28
C HIS A 443 -19.97 -3.03 14.25
N VAL A 444 -20.87 -3.08 13.26
CA VAL A 444 -20.78 -3.97 12.10
C VAL A 444 -21.05 -3.19 10.82
N VAL A 445 -20.32 -3.49 9.76
CA VAL A 445 -20.61 -2.96 8.42
C VAL A 445 -21.74 -3.77 7.81
N LEU A 446 -22.89 -3.14 7.57
CA LEU A 446 -24.03 -3.75 6.90
C LEU A 446 -23.81 -3.82 5.38
N TYR A 447 -23.20 -2.77 4.85
CA TYR A 447 -23.10 -2.49 3.43
C TYR A 447 -21.85 -1.66 3.17
N SER A 448 -21.16 -1.91 2.06
CA SER A 448 -20.03 -1.06 1.65
C SER A 448 -19.91 -0.93 0.14
N VAL A 449 -19.40 0.18 -0.40
CA VAL A 449 -19.18 0.35 -1.84
C VAL A 449 -17.76 0.84 -2.07
N PRO A 450 -16.90 0.03 -2.70
CA PRO A 450 -15.56 0.45 -3.05
C PRO A 450 -15.59 1.31 -4.31
N ARG A 451 -14.93 2.47 -4.23
CA ARG A 451 -14.63 3.36 -5.35
C ARG A 451 -13.13 3.46 -5.53
N TYR A 452 -12.66 3.47 -6.77
CA TYR A 452 -11.27 3.67 -7.14
C TYR A 452 -11.09 5.14 -7.51
N GLY A 453 -10.46 5.89 -6.61
CA GLY A 453 -10.11 7.28 -6.84
C GLY A 453 -8.77 7.37 -7.55
N HIS A 454 -8.69 8.24 -8.55
CA HIS A 454 -7.45 8.65 -9.17
C HIS A 454 -7.18 10.12 -8.88
N SER A 455 -6.07 10.40 -8.21
CA SER A 455 -5.60 11.75 -7.92
C SER A 455 -5.07 12.40 -9.20
N THR A 456 -5.59 13.58 -9.54
CA THR A 456 -5.06 14.42 -10.63
C THR A 456 -3.76 15.09 -10.23
N GLU A 457 -3.67 15.47 -8.97
CA GLU A 457 -2.45 15.93 -8.36
C GLU A 457 -1.53 14.74 -8.09
N GLU A 458 -0.24 15.00 -8.16
CA GLU A 458 0.74 14.14 -7.53
C GLU A 458 0.45 14.16 -6.04
N ALA A 459 -0.36 13.18 -5.59
CA ALA A 459 -0.84 13.06 -4.21
C ALA A 459 0.37 13.32 -3.34
N GLY A 460 0.34 14.43 -2.59
CA GLY A 460 1.49 15.10 -2.01
C GLY A 460 2.28 14.19 -1.09
N VAL A 461 2.99 13.22 -1.67
CA VAL A 461 4.06 12.48 -1.05
C VAL A 461 5.01 13.58 -0.72
N HIS A 462 4.97 13.97 0.56
CA HIS A 462 5.93 14.87 1.14
C HIS A 462 7.26 14.53 0.50
N GLU A 463 7.80 15.46 -0.29
CA GLU A 463 9.10 15.24 -0.93
C GLU A 463 10.01 14.74 0.17
N VAL A 464 10.38 13.47 0.07
CA VAL A 464 11.20 12.85 1.10
C VAL A 464 12.54 13.53 0.96
N SER A 465 12.79 14.52 1.80
CA SER A 465 14.02 15.30 1.81
C SER A 465 15.12 14.40 2.35
N LEU A 466 15.79 13.69 1.44
CA LEU A 466 16.97 12.87 1.74
C LEU A 466 18.22 13.73 1.88
#